data_AF-A0A527HRB4-F1
#
_entry.id   AF-A0A527HRB4-F1
#
_cell.length_a   1.000
_cell.length_b   1.000
_cell.length_c   1.000
_cell.angle_alpha   90.00
_cell.angle_beta   90.00
_cell.angle_gamma   90.00
#
_symmetry.space_group_name_H-M   'P 1'
#
loop_
_entity.id
_entity.type
_entity.pdbx_description
1 polymer ?
#
loop_
_entity_poly.entity_id
_entity_poly.type
_entity_poly.pdbx_seq_one_letter_code
_entity_poly.pdbx_strand_id
1 'polypeptide(L)'
;MDPLCYSGLSLEEQRAAFLAIVLADPLLRDALARARTLDLPDWLVVSGALYNSVWNHLTGKPSGYGIRDVDLFYFDDSDLSYEAEDAVIRRAEKHFEGLPLPVE
;
A
#
# COMPACT_ATOMS: atom_id res chain seq x y z
N MET A 1 7.35 7.39 -21.89
CA MET A 1 7.36 5.93 -22.09
C MET A 1 6.00 5.51 -22.59
N ASP A 2 5.91 4.39 -23.31
CA ASP A 2 4.63 3.76 -23.61
C ASP A 2 4.05 3.19 -22.30
N PRO A 3 2.89 3.67 -21.81
CA PRO A 3 2.31 3.18 -20.57
C PRO A 3 1.76 1.74 -20.68
N LEU A 4 1.69 1.17 -21.89
CA LEU A 4 1.22 -0.19 -22.12
C LEU A 4 2.37 -1.21 -22.26
N CYS A 5 3.61 -0.83 -21.95
CA CYS A 5 4.80 -1.65 -22.17
C CYS A 5 4.78 -3.03 -21.50
N TYR A 6 3.96 -3.26 -20.47
CA TYR A 6 3.80 -4.55 -19.79
C TYR A 6 2.53 -5.33 -20.20
N SER A 7 1.60 -4.73 -20.94
CA SER A 7 0.25 -5.27 -21.19
C SER A 7 0.19 -6.56 -22.02
N GLY A 8 1.21 -6.80 -22.85
CA GLY A 8 1.33 -8.01 -23.67
C GLY A 8 2.23 -9.10 -23.08
N LEU A 9 2.79 -8.88 -21.89
CA LEU A 9 3.69 -9.83 -21.24
C LEU A 9 2.93 -10.92 -20.49
N SER A 10 3.63 -11.99 -20.13
CA SER A 10 3.08 -13.04 -19.27
C SER A 10 2.68 -12.51 -17.89
N LEU A 11 1.80 -13.23 -17.19
CA LEU A 11 1.41 -12.87 -15.82
C LEU A 11 2.61 -12.81 -14.86
N GLU A 12 3.60 -13.68 -15.04
CA GLU A 12 4.80 -13.71 -14.20
C GLU A 12 5.65 -12.45 -14.41
N GLU A 13 5.83 -12.02 -15.64
CA GLU A 13 6.54 -10.78 -15.98
C GLU A 13 5.79 -9.54 -15.48
N GLN A 14 4.46 -9.50 -15.65
CA GLN A 14 3.63 -8.42 -15.11
C GLN A 14 3.71 -8.36 -13.59
N ARG A 15 3.70 -9.51 -12.91
CA ARG A 15 3.85 -9.60 -11.45
C ARG A 15 5.22 -9.13 -10.99
N ALA A 16 6.28 -9.53 -11.68
CA ALA A 16 7.65 -9.10 -11.36
C ALA A 16 7.80 -7.57 -11.53
N ALA A 17 7.26 -7.02 -12.62
CA ALA A 17 7.24 -5.58 -12.86
C ALA A 17 6.43 -4.83 -11.79
N PHE A 18 5.24 -5.33 -11.44
CA PHE A 18 4.41 -4.76 -10.39
C PHE A 18 5.16 -4.69 -9.06
N LEU A 19 5.77 -5.80 -8.61
CA LEU A 19 6.53 -5.84 -7.36
C LEU A 19 7.73 -4.90 -7.39
N ALA A 20 8.45 -4.84 -8.52
CA ALA A 20 9.59 -3.93 -8.67
C ALA A 20 9.16 -2.47 -8.56
N ILE A 21 8.05 -2.08 -9.20
CA ILE A 21 7.52 -0.72 -9.15
C ILE A 21 7.06 -0.36 -7.73
N VAL A 22 6.27 -1.23 -7.10
CA VAL A 22 5.74 -1.02 -5.75
C VAL A 22 6.86 -0.88 -4.72
N LEU A 23 7.89 -1.74 -4.77
CA LEU A 23 9.01 -1.69 -3.82
C LEU A 23 9.96 -0.51 -4.08
N ALA A 24 10.01 0.02 -5.31
CA ALA A 24 10.79 1.21 -5.64
C ALA A 24 10.10 2.50 -5.18
N ASP A 25 8.77 2.55 -5.15
CA ASP A 25 8.00 3.71 -4.70
C ASP A 25 8.26 4.00 -3.21
N PRO A 26 8.79 5.19 -2.85
CA PRO A 26 9.11 5.51 -1.46
C PRO A 26 7.92 5.49 -0.50
N LEU A 27 6.74 5.93 -0.93
CA LEU A 27 5.53 5.93 -0.11
C LEU A 27 5.13 4.48 0.22
N LEU A 28 5.03 3.62 -0.79
CA LEU A 28 4.62 2.23 -0.60
C LEU A 28 5.67 1.43 0.16
N ARG A 29 6.96 1.66 -0.09
CA ARG A 29 8.04 1.00 0.66
C ARG A 29 7.99 1.33 2.15
N ASP A 30 7.80 2.60 2.52
CA ASP A 30 7.69 3.00 3.93
C ASP A 30 6.39 2.46 4.55
N ALA A 31 5.26 2.57 3.86
CA ALA A 31 3.98 2.02 4.32
C ALA A 31 4.05 0.50 4.58
N LEU A 32 4.63 -0.28 3.66
CA LEU A 32 4.81 -1.73 3.81
C LEU A 32 5.76 -2.07 4.97
N ALA A 33 6.84 -1.31 5.15
CA ALA A 33 7.78 -1.52 6.26
C ALA A 33 7.11 -1.23 7.62
N ARG A 34 6.29 -0.19 7.70
CA ARG A 34 5.53 0.16 8.90
C ARG A 34 4.41 -0.83 9.17
N ALA A 35 3.63 -1.25 8.17
CA ALA A 35 2.61 -2.28 8.32
C ALA A 35 3.22 -3.59 8.85
N ARG A 36 4.38 -3.99 8.32
CA ARG A 36 5.12 -5.15 8.82
C ARG A 36 5.54 -5.03 10.29
N THR A 37 5.85 -3.83 10.77
CA THR A 37 6.23 -3.60 12.18
C THR A 37 5.04 -3.36 13.11
N LEU A 38 3.88 -2.99 12.56
CA LEU A 38 2.62 -2.92 13.31
C LEU A 38 2.11 -4.32 13.69
N ASP A 39 2.53 -5.34 12.93
CA ASP A 39 2.35 -6.77 13.23
C ASP A 39 0.90 -7.16 13.51
N LEU A 40 -0.02 -6.66 12.66
CA LEU A 40 -1.41 -7.08 12.68
C LEU A 40 -1.57 -8.49 12.10
N PRO A 41 -2.58 -9.28 12.51
CA PRO A 41 -2.87 -10.55 11.85
C PRO A 41 -3.42 -10.32 10.44
N ASP A 42 -2.96 -11.14 9.49
CA ASP A 42 -3.44 -11.19 8.10
C ASP A 42 -3.56 -9.83 7.38
N TRP A 43 -2.60 -8.94 7.64
CA TRP A 43 -2.62 -7.59 7.08
C TRP A 43 -2.29 -7.53 5.59
N LEU A 44 -2.88 -6.55 4.89
CA LEU A 44 -2.66 -6.27 3.47
C LEU A 44 -2.71 -4.76 3.21
N VAL A 45 -1.72 -4.24 2.48
CA VAL A 45 -1.87 -2.95 1.80
C VAL A 45 -2.60 -3.20 0.48
N VAL A 46 -3.64 -2.42 0.20
CA VAL A 46 -4.56 -2.71 -0.92
C VAL A 46 -4.86 -1.49 -1.79
N SER A 47 -5.61 -1.74 -2.87
CA SER A 47 -6.36 -0.72 -3.62
C SER A 47 -5.52 0.44 -4.16
N GLY A 48 -5.91 1.69 -3.84
CA GLY A 48 -5.62 2.91 -4.60
C GLY A 48 -4.15 3.20 -4.72
N ALA A 49 -3.43 3.07 -3.61
CA ALA A 49 -2.01 3.37 -3.57
C ALA A 49 -1.21 2.45 -4.51
N LEU A 50 -1.58 1.17 -4.63
CA LEU A 50 -0.84 0.20 -5.44
C LEU A 50 -0.96 0.48 -6.94
N TYR A 51 -2.17 0.54 -7.50
CA TYR A 51 -2.33 0.71 -8.94
C TYR A 51 -2.03 2.14 -9.39
N ASN A 52 -2.25 3.16 -8.54
CA ASN A 52 -1.87 4.53 -8.87
C ASN A 52 -0.34 4.71 -8.86
N SER A 53 0.40 4.04 -7.97
CA SER A 53 1.87 4.05 -8.05
C SER A 53 2.38 3.39 -9.33
N VAL A 54 1.71 2.34 -9.83
CA VAL A 54 2.03 1.78 -11.15
C VAL A 54 1.80 2.80 -12.26
N TRP A 55 0.64 3.46 -12.30
CA TRP A 55 0.37 4.51 -13.28
C TRP A 55 1.35 5.67 -13.17
N ASN A 56 1.69 6.11 -11.97
CA ASN A 56 2.64 7.18 -11.73
C ASN A 56 4.02 6.81 -12.26
N HIS A 57 4.49 5.59 -12.00
CA HIS A 57 5.75 5.08 -12.56
C HIS A 57 5.74 5.08 -14.09
N LEU A 58 4.70 4.52 -14.70
CA LEU A 58 4.59 4.38 -16.16
C LEU A 58 4.46 5.72 -16.88
N THR A 59 3.91 6.73 -16.21
CA THR A 59 3.68 8.07 -16.75
C THR A 59 4.68 9.12 -16.27
N GLY A 60 5.67 8.73 -15.46
CA GLY A 60 6.73 9.62 -14.96
C GLY A 60 6.25 10.66 -13.95
N LYS A 61 5.20 10.36 -13.18
CA LYS A 61 4.72 11.19 -12.07
C LYS A 61 5.48 10.87 -10.78
N PRO A 62 5.62 11.83 -9.86
CA PRO A 62 6.25 11.57 -8.57
C PRO A 62 5.41 10.61 -7.71
N SER A 63 6.07 9.96 -6.74
CA SER A 63 5.40 9.13 -5.72
C SER A 63 4.33 9.94 -4.98
N GLY A 64 3.19 9.31 -4.69
CA GLY A 64 2.03 9.94 -4.05
C GLY A 64 1.16 10.80 -4.97
N TYR A 65 1.52 11.02 -6.24
CA TYR A 65 0.72 11.85 -7.14
C TYR A 65 -0.69 11.27 -7.34
N GLY A 66 -1.72 12.04 -7.01
CA GLY A 66 -3.12 11.62 -7.16
C GLY A 66 -3.56 10.50 -6.23
N ILE A 67 -2.73 10.13 -5.24
CA ILE A 67 -3.08 9.17 -4.19
C ILE A 67 -3.55 9.98 -2.98
N ARG A 68 -4.71 9.61 -2.43
CA ARG A 68 -5.30 10.29 -1.28
C ARG A 68 -4.85 9.66 0.04
N ASP A 69 -4.78 8.34 0.06
CA ASP A 69 -4.58 7.52 1.25
C ASP A 69 -3.96 6.16 0.88
N VAL A 70 -3.42 5.46 1.88
CA VAL A 70 -2.96 4.08 1.78
C VAL A 70 -3.92 3.19 2.56
N ASP A 71 -4.69 2.36 1.86
CA ASP A 71 -5.60 1.41 2.49
C ASP A 71 -4.81 0.24 3.15
N LEU A 72 -5.04 0.00 4.45
CA LEU A 72 -4.49 -1.13 5.22
C LEU A 72 -5.61 -1.98 5.81
N PHE A 73 -5.77 -3.19 5.28
CA PHE A 73 -6.71 -4.17 5.83
C PHE A 73 -5.99 -5.13 6.77
N TYR A 74 -6.72 -5.67 7.74
CA TYR A 74 -6.27 -6.76 8.59
C TYR A 74 -7.49 -7.60 9.01
N PHE A 75 -7.25 -8.79 9.56
CA PHE A 75 -8.31 -9.64 10.09
C PHE A 75 -7.86 -10.34 11.37
N ASP A 76 -8.56 -10.07 12.47
CA ASP A 76 -8.38 -10.71 13.76
C ASP A 76 -9.71 -11.33 14.20
N ASP A 77 -9.79 -12.66 14.29
CA ASP A 77 -11.02 -13.36 14.68
C ASP A 77 -11.21 -13.49 16.19
N SER A 78 -10.25 -13.00 17.00
CA SER A 78 -10.31 -13.12 18.45
C SER A 78 -11.30 -12.15 19.09
N ASP A 79 -11.49 -10.96 18.50
CA ASP A 79 -12.44 -9.94 18.95
C ASP A 79 -12.89 -9.06 17.78
N LEU A 80 -14.11 -9.30 17.29
CA LEU A 80 -14.73 -8.57 16.18
C LEU A 80 -15.55 -7.35 16.62
N SER A 81 -15.37 -6.90 17.87
CA SER A 81 -16.05 -5.69 18.37
C SER A 81 -15.47 -4.42 17.75
N TYR A 82 -16.28 -3.36 17.70
CA TYR A 82 -15.81 -2.06 17.26
C TYR A 82 -14.77 -1.48 18.21
N GLU A 83 -14.84 -1.80 19.50
CA GLU A 83 -13.87 -1.36 20.50
C GLU A 83 -12.48 -1.96 20.26
N ALA A 84 -12.39 -3.21 19.82
CA ALA A 84 -11.14 -3.84 19.40
C ALA A 84 -10.58 -3.17 18.14
N GLU A 85 -11.45 -2.92 17.14
CA GLU A 85 -11.10 -2.20 15.91
C GLU A 85 -10.59 -0.78 16.20
N ASP A 86 -11.30 0.02 17.00
CA ASP A 86 -10.92 1.39 17.37
C ASP A 86 -9.58 1.43 18.12
N ALA A 87 -9.29 0.40 18.94
CA ALA A 87 -7.97 0.27 19.57
C ALA A 87 -6.85 0.04 18.54
N VAL A 88 -7.11 -0.76 17.50
CA VAL A 88 -6.17 -0.96 16.39
C VAL A 88 -6.02 0.30 15.55
N ILE A 89 -7.11 0.98 15.19
CA ILE A 89 -7.08 2.24 14.43
C ILE A 89 -6.20 3.26 15.15
N ARG A 90 -6.42 3.51 16.45
CA ARG A 90 -5.61 4.47 17.22
C ARG A 90 -4.16 4.06 17.36
N ARG A 91 -3.87 2.75 17.37
CA ARG A 91 -2.49 2.23 17.37
C ARG A 91 -1.84 2.48 16.01
N ALA A 92 -2.55 2.22 14.92
CA ALA A 92 -2.11 2.42 13.55
C ALA A 92 -1.84 3.91 13.28
N GLU A 93 -2.77 4.81 13.64
CA GLU A 93 -2.61 6.26 13.47
C GLU A 93 -1.28 6.76 14.02
N LYS A 94 -0.94 6.37 15.26
CA LYS A 94 0.34 6.73 15.90
C LYS A 94 1.54 6.08 15.20
N HIS A 95 1.40 4.82 14.78
CA HIS A 95 2.48 4.06 14.16
C HIS A 95 2.85 4.58 12.77
N PHE A 96 1.87 5.10 12.04
CA PHE A 96 2.04 5.68 10.71
C PHE A 96 2.31 7.19 10.74
N GLU A 97 2.47 7.81 11.92
CA GLU A 97 2.89 9.21 12.02
C GLU A 97 4.17 9.48 11.20
N GLY A 98 4.13 10.58 10.44
CA GLY A 98 5.21 11.00 9.55
C GLY A 98 5.19 10.35 8.17
N LEU A 99 4.26 9.45 7.86
CA LEU A 99 4.00 9.03 6.48
C LEU A 99 3.41 10.22 5.69
N PRO A 100 3.80 10.44 4.42
CA PRO A 100 3.32 11.59 3.65
C PRO A 100 1.81 11.61 3.38
N LEU A 101 1.15 10.45 3.42
CA LEU A 101 -0.29 10.28 3.23
C LEU A 101 -0.88 9.54 4.44
N PRO A 102 -2.15 9.78 4.77
CA PRO A 102 -2.85 9.01 5.80
C PRO A 102 -2.92 7.54 5.42
N VAL A 103 -3.00 6.69 6.45
CA VAL A 103 -3.34 5.27 6.32
C VAL A 103 -4.78 5.11 6.83
N GLU A 104 -5.61 4.44 6.04
CA GLU A 104 -7.03 4.19 6.32
C GLU A 104 -7.30 2.68 6.40
#